data_AF-A0A6M3XXT8-F1
#
_entry.id   AF-A0A6M3XXT8-F1
#
_cell.length_a   1.000
_cell.length_b   1.000
_cell.length_c   1.000
_cell.angle_alpha   90.00
_cell.angle_beta   90.00
_cell.angle_gamma   90.00
#
_symmetry.space_group_name_H-M   'P 1'
#
loop_
_entity.id
_entity.type
_entity.pdbx_description
1 polymer ?
#
loop_
_entity_poly.entity_id
_entity_poly.type
_entity_poly.pdbx_seq_one_letter_code
_entity_poly.pdbx_strand_id
1 'polypeptide(L)'
;MNQQKSYKLSKETRNKIRLGHLGKKHSDETRNKIRESLKKVYETPEMRQKMSNIAKHIRASLTEEQKAIRYGMEWRKKLSKSNIGENSHRWNGGTTPIIDRILKNFRYRIWRTEILKRDNYKCQMCRSTLKLHVHHKQNIRFIIKKYETELKSYNYEIPELWDISNGITLCTPCHGLTHNKKRITRKDHILLFLRKLNSIIEILPNYLQEELIQILHE
;
A
#
# COMPACT_ATOMS: atom_id res chain seq x y z
N MET A 1 38.63 35.84 25.23
CA MET A 1 37.81 34.65 24.91
C MET A 1 36.83 34.40 26.05
N ASN A 2 35.57 34.78 25.91
CA ASN A 2 34.55 34.52 26.94
C ASN A 2 34.06 33.07 26.81
N GLN A 3 34.65 32.17 27.58
CA GLN A 3 34.15 30.79 27.70
C GLN A 3 32.86 30.82 28.53
N GLN A 4 31.70 30.85 27.87
CA GLN A 4 30.42 30.64 28.55
C GLN A 4 30.38 29.20 29.09
N LYS A 5 30.55 29.04 30.42
CA LYS A 5 30.31 27.77 31.12
C LYS A 5 28.83 27.42 31.01
N SER A 6 28.48 26.35 30.27
CA SER A 6 27.11 25.85 30.26
C SER A 6 26.82 25.10 31.56
N TYR A 7 26.01 25.66 32.46
CA TYR A 7 25.60 24.98 33.68
C TYR A 7 24.50 23.96 33.39
N LYS A 8 24.74 22.70 33.77
CA LYS A 8 23.79 21.60 33.55
C LYS A 8 22.74 21.59 34.66
N LEU A 9 21.48 21.85 34.32
CA LEU A 9 20.37 21.88 35.28
C LEU A 9 20.19 20.55 36.03
N SER A 10 19.87 20.64 37.32
CA SER A 10 19.54 19.48 38.17
C SER A 10 18.33 18.72 37.61
N LYS A 11 18.22 17.43 37.96
CA LYS A 11 17.07 16.60 37.54
C LYS A 11 15.75 17.17 38.05
N GLU A 12 15.76 17.68 39.29
CA GLU A 12 14.58 18.26 39.94
C GLU A 12 14.11 19.53 39.23
N THR A 13 15.03 20.45 38.92
CA THR A 13 14.71 21.69 38.19
C THR A 13 14.17 21.39 36.79
N ARG A 14 14.76 20.41 36.08
CA ARG A 14 14.22 19.97 34.77
C ARG A 14 12.81 19.41 34.88
N ASN A 15 12.50 18.66 35.94
CA ASN A 15 11.17 18.11 36.14
C ASN A 15 10.13 19.21 36.45
N LYS A 16 10.50 20.19 37.29
CA LYS A 16 9.65 21.37 37.58
C LYS A 16 9.30 22.14 36.30
N ILE A 17 10.30 22.40 35.45
CA ILE A 17 10.09 23.05 34.15
C ILE A 17 9.18 22.20 33.25
N ARG A 18 9.40 20.89 33.18
CA ARG A 18 8.56 19.97 32.37
C ARG A 18 7.10 20.02 32.79
N LEU A 19 6.83 19.91 34.09
CA LEU A 19 5.47 19.95 34.64
C LEU A 19 4.77 21.28 34.34
N GLY A 20 5.50 22.41 34.43
CA GLY A 20 4.97 23.73 34.11
C GLY A 20 4.60 23.96 32.63
N HIS A 21 5.11 23.14 31.71
CA HIS A 21 4.78 23.21 30.27
C HIS A 21 3.78 22.14 29.82
N LEU A 22 3.51 21.14 30.66
CA LEU A 22 2.63 20.04 30.31
C LEU A 22 1.20 20.57 30.06
N GLY A 23 0.62 20.22 28.91
CA GLY A 23 -0.74 20.62 28.52
C GLY A 23 -0.88 22.05 27.98
N LYS A 24 0.15 22.90 28.08
CA LYS A 24 0.11 24.25 27.49
C LYS A 24 0.19 24.18 25.97
N LYS A 25 -0.84 24.69 25.29
CA LYS A 25 -0.84 24.86 23.82
C LYS A 25 -0.48 26.30 23.48
N HIS A 26 0.42 26.49 22.52
CA HIS A 26 0.66 27.80 21.94
C HIS A 26 -0.62 28.35 21.28
N SER A 27 -0.82 29.67 21.36
CA SER A 27 -1.89 30.36 20.62
C SER A 27 -1.72 30.15 19.11
N ASP A 28 -2.81 30.27 18.36
CA ASP A 28 -2.78 30.11 16.91
C ASP A 28 -1.90 31.17 16.25
N GLU A 29 -1.89 32.40 16.77
CA GLU A 29 -0.99 33.47 16.34
C GLU A 29 0.49 33.09 16.54
N THR A 30 0.85 32.57 17.72
CA THR A 30 2.22 32.10 18.01
C THR A 30 2.61 30.94 17.10
N ARG A 31 1.70 30.00 16.88
CA ARG A 31 1.92 28.85 16.00
C ARG A 31 2.15 29.29 14.56
N ASN A 32 1.41 30.30 14.09
CA ASN A 32 1.58 30.88 12.76
C ASN A 32 2.92 31.61 12.62
N LYS A 33 3.31 32.45 13.60
CA LYS A 33 4.62 33.12 13.62
C LYS A 33 5.78 32.13 13.57
N ILE A 34 5.72 31.05 14.35
CA ILE A 34 6.71 29.96 14.31
C ILE A 34 6.72 29.30 12.92
N ARG A 35 5.54 28.99 12.37
CA ARG A 35 5.41 28.34 11.07
C ARG A 35 5.99 29.18 9.94
N GLU A 36 5.71 30.48 9.90
CA GLU A 36 6.23 31.41 8.89
C GLU A 36 7.75 31.57 9.00
N SER A 37 8.26 31.65 10.22
CA SER A 37 9.71 31.71 10.47
C SER A 37 10.41 30.44 10.01
N LEU A 38 9.83 29.26 10.25
CA LEU A 38 10.39 27.98 9.84
C LEU A 38 10.28 27.74 8.32
N LYS A 39 9.23 28.22 7.64
CA LYS A 39 9.12 28.12 6.17
C LYS A 39 10.36 28.71 5.48
N LYS A 40 10.79 29.89 5.91
CA LYS A 40 11.99 30.58 5.39
C LYS A 40 13.29 29.77 5.58
N VAL A 41 13.34 28.92 6.61
CA VAL A 41 14.50 28.07 6.95
C VAL A 41 14.50 26.76 6.14
N TYR A 42 13.35 26.22 5.74
CA TYR A 42 13.25 24.93 5.04
C TYR A 42 13.02 25.03 3.53
N GLU A 43 12.78 26.22 2.99
CA GLU A 43 12.46 26.43 1.57
C GLU A 43 13.70 26.54 0.66
N THR A 44 14.89 26.86 1.18
CA THR A 44 16.06 27.01 0.30
C THR A 44 16.65 25.64 -0.10
N PRO A 45 16.93 25.42 -1.40
CA PRO A 45 17.59 24.20 -1.87
C PRO A 45 18.91 23.91 -1.14
N GLU A 46 19.66 24.97 -0.82
CA GLU A 46 20.95 24.89 -0.12
C GLU A 46 20.81 24.31 1.30
N MET A 47 19.81 24.75 2.08
CA MET A 47 19.59 24.22 3.43
C MET A 47 19.09 22.79 3.40
N ARG A 48 18.26 22.42 2.41
CA ARG A 48 17.87 21.02 2.18
C ARG A 48 19.09 20.15 1.89
N GLN A 49 20.03 20.64 1.08
CA GLN A 49 21.27 19.94 0.77
C GLN A 49 22.18 19.82 2.00
N LYS A 50 22.35 20.88 2.78
CA LYS A 50 23.10 20.86 4.06
C LYS A 50 22.53 19.82 5.02
N MET A 51 21.21 19.78 5.19
CA MET A 51 20.55 18.78 6.05
C MET A 51 20.72 17.36 5.54
N SER A 52 20.62 17.16 4.22
CA SER A 52 20.89 15.87 3.59
C SER A 52 22.34 15.41 3.82
N ASN A 53 23.30 16.31 3.68
CA ASN A 53 24.73 16.01 3.90
C ASN A 53 25.01 15.64 5.36
N ILE A 54 24.43 16.36 6.31
CA ILE A 54 24.54 16.03 7.74
C ILE A 54 23.95 14.65 8.04
N ALA A 55 22.77 14.33 7.50
CA ALA A 55 22.15 13.02 7.68
C ALA A 55 22.99 11.88 7.07
N LYS A 56 23.61 12.12 5.91
CA LYS A 56 24.55 11.17 5.27
C LYS A 56 25.79 10.95 6.14
N HIS A 57 26.41 12.04 6.61
CA HIS A 57 27.58 11.96 7.48
C HIS A 57 27.27 11.17 8.75
N ILE A 58 26.18 11.53 9.46
CA ILE A 58 25.75 10.80 10.66
C ILE A 58 25.56 9.32 10.36
N ARG A 59 24.90 8.97 9.25
CA ARG A 59 24.67 7.56 8.88
C ARG A 59 25.98 6.82 8.59
N ALA A 60 26.95 7.49 7.96
CA ALA A 60 28.27 6.93 7.66
C ALA A 60 29.11 6.72 8.93
N SER A 61 28.98 7.60 9.93
CA SER A 61 29.72 7.53 11.20
C SER A 61 29.18 6.48 12.19
N LEU A 62 28.06 5.81 11.91
CA LEU A 62 27.52 4.79 12.81
C LEU A 62 28.30 3.48 12.69
N THR A 63 28.54 2.82 13.82
CA THR A 63 29.03 1.43 13.85
C THR A 63 27.94 0.46 13.38
N GLU A 64 28.31 -0.76 12.99
CA GLU A 64 27.35 -1.79 12.59
C GLU A 64 26.36 -2.14 13.71
N GLU A 65 26.82 -2.19 14.96
CA GLU A 65 25.95 -2.40 16.12
C GLU A 65 24.92 -1.27 16.28
N GLN A 66 25.36 -0.01 16.15
CA GLN A 66 24.46 1.14 16.20
C GLN A 66 23.47 1.15 15.03
N LYS A 67 23.90 0.73 13.84
CA LYS A 67 23.03 0.55 12.67
C LYS A 67 22.00 -0.55 12.93
N ALA A 68 22.39 -1.67 13.53
CA ALA A 68 21.47 -2.76 13.87
C ALA A 68 20.40 -2.30 14.88
N ILE A 69 20.77 -1.52 15.90
CA ILE A 69 19.80 -0.98 16.86
C ILE A 69 18.86 0.05 16.20
N ARG A 70 19.40 0.94 15.35
CA ARG A 70 18.63 2.04 14.76
C ARG A 70 17.80 1.63 13.55
N TYR A 71 18.25 0.64 12.78
CA TYR A 71 17.70 0.26 11.48
C TYR A 71 17.46 -1.23 11.31
N GLY A 72 17.77 -2.05 12.32
CA GLY A 72 17.58 -3.50 12.27
C GLY A 72 16.12 -3.91 12.29
N MET A 73 15.91 -5.22 12.11
CA MET A 73 14.57 -5.81 12.04
C MET A 73 13.73 -5.52 13.29
N GLU A 74 14.33 -5.56 14.47
CA GLU A 74 13.62 -5.33 15.72
C GLU A 74 13.06 -3.91 15.81
N TRP A 75 13.88 -2.90 15.50
CA TRP A 75 13.43 -1.50 15.46
C TRP A 75 12.33 -1.28 14.41
N ARG A 76 12.47 -1.88 13.21
CA ARG A 76 11.43 -1.81 12.18
C ARG A 76 10.12 -2.45 12.64
N LYS A 77 10.18 -3.60 13.33
CA LYS A 77 9.01 -4.26 13.92
C LYS A 77 8.36 -3.37 14.99
N LYS A 78 9.16 -2.77 15.88
CA LYS A 78 8.69 -1.84 16.91
C LYS A 78 7.99 -0.62 16.29
N LEU A 79 8.64 0.02 15.32
CA LEU A 79 8.06 1.17 14.61
C LEU A 79 6.78 0.79 13.85
N SER A 80 6.74 -0.40 13.24
CA SER A 80 5.54 -0.89 12.57
C SER A 80 4.39 -1.06 13.57
N LYS A 81 4.64 -1.70 14.72
CA LYS A 81 3.63 -1.89 15.78
C LYS A 81 3.10 -0.56 16.33
N SER A 82 3.96 0.44 16.53
CA SER A 82 3.55 1.75 17.04
C SER A 82 2.72 2.57 16.06
N ASN A 83 2.70 2.22 14.78
CA ASN A 83 1.97 2.96 13.74
C ASN A 83 0.65 2.29 13.34
N ILE A 84 0.26 1.19 14.00
CA ILE A 84 -0.93 0.39 13.65
C ILE A 84 -1.95 0.44 14.78
N GLY A 85 -3.23 0.58 14.41
CA GLY A 85 -4.34 0.53 15.36
C GLY A 85 -4.18 1.54 16.50
N GLU A 86 -4.62 1.14 17.68
CA GLU A 86 -4.66 1.98 18.90
C GLU A 86 -3.30 2.51 19.35
N ASN A 87 -2.22 1.85 18.93
CA ASN A 87 -0.87 2.30 19.25
C ASN A 87 -0.46 3.57 18.48
N SER A 88 -1.13 3.86 17.37
CA SER A 88 -0.84 5.04 16.57
C SER A 88 -1.42 6.29 17.21
N HIS A 89 -0.59 7.32 17.36
CA HIS A 89 -1.03 8.66 17.77
C HIS A 89 -2.07 9.31 16.83
N ARG A 90 -2.28 8.73 15.63
CA ARG A 90 -3.29 9.17 14.65
C ARG A 90 -4.53 8.27 14.66
N TRP A 91 -4.60 7.29 15.56
CA TRP A 91 -5.73 6.38 15.60
C TRP A 91 -7.00 7.13 15.98
N ASN A 92 -8.02 6.92 15.16
CA ASN A 92 -9.34 7.52 15.33
C ASN A 92 -10.40 6.43 15.18
N GLY A 93 -10.44 5.47 16.11
CA GLY A 93 -11.47 4.42 16.14
C GLY A 93 -11.46 3.43 14.97
N GLY A 94 -10.35 3.30 14.22
CA GLY A 94 -10.24 2.33 13.13
C GLY A 94 -11.07 2.67 11.89
N THR A 95 -11.20 3.95 11.55
CA THR A 95 -11.97 4.45 10.38
C THR A 95 -11.52 3.94 9.01
N THR A 96 -10.34 3.32 8.91
CA THR A 96 -9.84 2.79 7.62
C THR A 96 -10.63 1.54 7.22
N PRO A 97 -11.27 1.51 6.04
CA PRO A 97 -12.01 0.33 5.58
C PRO A 97 -11.15 -0.94 5.57
N ILE A 98 -11.72 -2.08 5.95
CA ILE A 98 -11.01 -3.37 5.99
C ILE A 98 -10.38 -3.70 4.64
N ILE A 99 -11.11 -3.45 3.55
CA ILE A 99 -10.63 -3.68 2.18
C ILE A 99 -9.37 -2.86 1.86
N ASP A 100 -9.31 -1.60 2.27
CA ASP A 100 -8.14 -0.75 2.04
C ASP A 100 -6.91 -1.30 2.78
N ARG A 101 -7.10 -1.83 3.99
CA ARG A 101 -6.02 -2.46 4.75
C ARG A 101 -5.51 -3.71 4.04
N ILE A 102 -6.41 -4.55 3.50
CA ILE A 102 -6.07 -5.74 2.72
C ILE A 102 -5.26 -5.35 1.48
N LEU A 103 -5.76 -4.41 0.68
CA LEU A 103 -5.12 -4.00 -0.58
C LEU A 103 -3.76 -3.30 -0.36
N LYS A 104 -3.57 -2.64 0.78
CA LYS A 104 -2.29 -2.01 1.16
C LYS A 104 -1.32 -2.98 1.84
N ASN A 105 -1.78 -4.19 2.20
CA ASN A 105 -0.97 -5.18 2.88
C ASN A 105 0.15 -5.72 1.96
N PHE A 106 1.28 -6.07 2.56
CA PHE A 106 2.40 -6.73 1.88
C PHE A 106 1.99 -8.07 1.23
N ARG A 107 1.12 -8.86 1.88
CA ARG A 107 0.60 -10.13 1.34
C ARG A 107 -0.16 -9.95 0.04
N TYR A 108 -0.99 -8.89 -0.05
CA TYR A 108 -1.67 -8.57 -1.30
C TYR A 108 -0.68 -8.26 -2.43
N ARG A 109 0.44 -7.60 -2.15
CA ARG A 109 1.48 -7.34 -3.16
C ARG A 109 2.11 -8.63 -3.66
N ILE A 110 2.42 -9.57 -2.77
CA ILE A 110 2.92 -10.91 -3.16
C ILE A 110 1.87 -11.61 -4.00
N TRP A 111 0.67 -11.80 -3.47
CA TRP A 111 -0.44 -12.50 -4.13
C TRP A 111 -0.71 -11.94 -5.53
N ARG A 112 -0.83 -10.61 -5.65
CA ARG A 112 -0.99 -9.91 -6.93
C ARG A 112 0.16 -10.21 -7.89
N THR A 113 1.40 -10.21 -7.40
CA THR A 113 2.58 -10.44 -8.24
C THR A 113 2.62 -11.88 -8.75
N GLU A 114 2.32 -12.86 -7.90
CA GLU A 114 2.31 -14.28 -8.29
C GLU A 114 1.25 -14.58 -9.34
N ILE A 115 0.06 -13.98 -9.22
CA ILE A 115 -0.99 -14.13 -10.24
C ILE A 115 -0.61 -13.46 -11.55
N LEU A 116 -0.03 -12.25 -11.52
CA LEU A 116 0.44 -11.59 -12.74
C LEU A 116 1.51 -12.40 -13.46
N LYS A 117 2.46 -13.00 -12.72
CA LYS A 117 3.46 -13.90 -13.29
C LYS A 117 2.82 -15.13 -13.91
N ARG A 118 1.95 -15.83 -13.18
CA ARG A 118 1.20 -17.01 -13.68
C ARG A 118 0.47 -16.69 -14.99
N ASP A 119 -0.13 -15.51 -15.04
CA ASP A 119 -0.94 -15.04 -16.16
C ASP A 119 -0.10 -14.38 -17.27
N ASN A 120 1.25 -14.48 -17.21
CA ASN A 120 2.21 -13.89 -18.14
C ASN A 120 1.98 -12.39 -18.39
N TYR A 121 1.56 -11.65 -17.36
CA TYR A 121 1.24 -10.23 -17.43
C TYR A 121 0.28 -9.90 -18.59
N LYS A 122 -0.71 -10.76 -18.82
CA LYS A 122 -1.75 -10.58 -19.84
C LYS A 122 -3.12 -10.73 -19.21
N CYS A 123 -4.07 -9.93 -19.69
CA CYS A 123 -5.48 -10.11 -19.38
C CYS A 123 -5.94 -11.52 -19.82
N GLN A 124 -6.52 -12.28 -18.91
CA GLN A 124 -6.96 -13.65 -19.19
C GLN A 124 -8.27 -13.73 -20.00
N MET A 125 -8.86 -12.57 -20.33
CA MET A 125 -10.08 -12.49 -21.14
C MET A 125 -9.85 -11.94 -22.54
N CYS A 126 -8.89 -11.02 -22.72
CA CYS A 126 -8.63 -10.37 -24.02
C CYS A 126 -7.15 -10.23 -24.37
N ARG A 127 -6.25 -10.85 -23.59
CA ARG A 127 -4.79 -10.86 -23.78
C ARG A 127 -4.06 -9.50 -23.74
N SER A 128 -4.78 -8.40 -23.58
CA SER A 128 -4.18 -7.07 -23.39
C SER A 128 -3.12 -7.08 -22.28
N THR A 129 -2.02 -6.37 -22.49
CA THR A 129 -0.93 -6.17 -21.53
C THR A 129 -1.05 -4.84 -20.78
N LEU A 130 -2.06 -4.03 -21.11
CA LEU A 130 -2.22 -2.67 -20.59
C LEU A 130 -3.18 -2.62 -19.41
N LYS A 131 -2.85 -1.77 -18.42
CA LYS A 131 -3.70 -1.43 -17.26
C LYS A 131 -4.27 -2.67 -16.56
N LEU A 132 -3.37 -3.55 -16.12
CA LEU A 132 -3.71 -4.83 -15.51
C LEU A 132 -4.03 -4.71 -14.01
N HIS A 133 -5.11 -5.37 -13.63
CA HIS A 133 -5.58 -5.56 -12.27
C HIS A 133 -5.70 -7.05 -11.98
N VAL A 134 -5.60 -7.40 -10.70
CA VAL A 134 -5.88 -8.78 -10.25
C VAL A 134 -7.20 -8.75 -9.51
N HIS A 135 -8.13 -9.58 -9.97
CA HIS A 135 -9.48 -9.71 -9.43
C HIS A 135 -9.59 -10.99 -8.62
N HIS A 136 -10.25 -10.93 -7.45
CA HIS A 136 -10.70 -12.13 -6.75
C HIS A 136 -11.92 -12.71 -7.46
N LYS A 137 -11.84 -13.96 -7.93
CA LYS A 137 -12.95 -14.67 -8.60
C LYS A 137 -14.14 -14.84 -7.65
N GLN A 138 -13.88 -15.28 -6.43
CA GLN A 138 -14.84 -15.18 -5.34
C GLN A 138 -14.89 -13.73 -4.86
N ASN A 139 -16.09 -13.17 -4.76
CA ASN A 139 -16.23 -11.78 -4.36
C ASN A 139 -15.64 -11.54 -2.95
N ILE A 140 -14.62 -10.69 -2.90
CA ILE A 140 -13.84 -10.36 -1.71
C ILE A 140 -14.70 -9.90 -0.53
N ARG A 141 -15.87 -9.29 -0.77
CA ARG A 141 -16.77 -8.86 0.31
C ARG A 141 -17.35 -10.04 1.08
N PHE A 142 -17.60 -11.18 0.43
CA PHE A 142 -18.03 -12.39 1.13
C PHE A 142 -16.90 -12.96 2.00
N ILE A 143 -15.67 -12.97 1.48
CA ILE A 143 -14.49 -13.40 2.24
C ILE A 143 -14.31 -12.48 3.46
N ILE A 144 -14.41 -11.17 3.28
CA ILE A 144 -14.30 -10.20 4.39
C ILE A 144 -15.38 -10.43 5.45
N LYS A 145 -16.63 -10.69 5.04
CA LYS A 145 -17.72 -10.97 5.98
C LYS A 145 -17.51 -12.29 6.73
N LYS A 146 -17.00 -13.32 6.05
CA LYS A 146 -16.71 -14.63 6.64
C LYS A 146 -15.62 -14.55 7.73
N TYR A 147 -14.62 -13.70 7.52
CA TYR A 147 -13.43 -13.55 8.40
C TYR A 147 -13.37 -12.18 9.09
N GLU A 148 -14.52 -11.62 9.45
CA GLU A 148 -14.59 -10.25 9.94
C GLU A 148 -13.80 -10.06 11.25
N THR A 149 -13.87 -11.03 12.16
CA THR A 149 -13.22 -10.98 13.49
C THR A 149 -11.70 -10.99 13.37
N GLU A 150 -11.15 -11.90 12.56
CA GLU A 150 -9.73 -12.05 12.28
C GLU A 150 -9.19 -10.80 11.58
N LEU A 151 -9.92 -10.30 10.58
CA LEU A 151 -9.53 -9.09 9.88
C LEU A 151 -9.53 -7.90 10.86
N LYS A 152 -10.54 -7.74 11.72
CA LYS A 152 -10.58 -6.65 12.72
C LYS A 152 -9.38 -6.70 13.66
N SER A 153 -8.93 -7.89 14.07
CA SER A 153 -7.73 -8.08 14.90
C SER A 153 -6.40 -8.02 14.14
N TYR A 154 -6.41 -7.61 12.87
CA TYR A 154 -5.24 -7.56 11.98
C TYR A 154 -4.60 -8.94 11.72
N ASN A 155 -5.34 -10.01 11.95
CA ASN A 155 -4.95 -11.36 11.53
C ASN A 155 -5.32 -11.57 10.06
N TYR A 156 -4.30 -11.76 9.23
CA TYR A 156 -4.46 -11.96 7.79
C TYR A 156 -4.16 -13.40 7.37
N GLU A 157 -4.14 -14.37 8.28
CA GLU A 157 -4.02 -15.80 7.95
C GLU A 157 -5.36 -16.33 7.41
N ILE A 158 -5.72 -15.92 6.19
CA ILE A 158 -7.00 -16.24 5.54
C ILE A 158 -6.70 -16.91 4.19
N PRO A 159 -6.74 -18.25 4.10
CA PRO A 159 -6.36 -18.97 2.89
C PRO A 159 -7.12 -18.52 1.64
N GLU A 160 -8.44 -18.35 1.70
CA GLU A 160 -9.27 -17.98 0.55
C GLU A 160 -8.96 -16.59 0.00
N LEU A 161 -8.47 -15.68 0.86
CA LEU A 161 -8.09 -14.33 0.46
C LEU A 161 -6.80 -14.32 -0.36
N TRP A 162 -5.92 -15.30 -0.11
CA TRP A 162 -4.57 -15.40 -0.68
C TRP A 162 -4.38 -16.61 -1.61
N ASP A 163 -5.44 -17.36 -1.89
CA ASP A 163 -5.38 -18.44 -2.86
C ASP A 163 -5.12 -17.87 -4.26
N ILE A 164 -4.03 -18.30 -4.89
CA ILE A 164 -3.65 -17.93 -6.25
C ILE A 164 -4.73 -18.38 -7.24
N SER A 165 -5.36 -19.53 -7.01
CA SER A 165 -6.42 -20.07 -7.85
C SER A 165 -7.66 -19.15 -7.88
N ASN A 166 -7.90 -18.44 -6.77
CA ASN A 166 -8.96 -17.46 -6.60
C ASN A 166 -8.64 -16.10 -7.27
N GLY A 167 -7.47 -15.96 -7.89
CA GLY A 167 -7.08 -14.75 -8.61
C GLY A 167 -7.17 -14.87 -10.12
N ILE A 168 -7.48 -13.75 -10.80
CA ILE A 168 -7.42 -13.63 -12.27
C ILE A 168 -6.91 -12.24 -12.69
N THR A 169 -5.98 -12.20 -13.63
CA THR A 169 -5.47 -10.96 -14.22
C THR A 169 -6.42 -10.44 -15.30
N LEU A 170 -6.91 -9.21 -15.15
CA LEU A 170 -7.83 -8.55 -16.07
C LEU A 170 -7.37 -7.11 -16.37
N CYS A 171 -7.51 -6.66 -17.61
CA CYS A 171 -7.34 -5.24 -17.93
C CYS A 171 -8.53 -4.41 -17.39
N THR A 172 -8.38 -3.09 -17.24
CA THR A 172 -9.45 -2.22 -16.71
C THR A 172 -10.83 -2.45 -17.37
N PRO A 173 -10.97 -2.54 -18.72
CA PRO A 173 -12.26 -2.83 -19.35
C PRO A 173 -12.86 -4.17 -18.92
N CYS A 174 -12.07 -5.26 -18.97
CA CYS A 174 -12.54 -6.59 -18.59
C CYS A 174 -12.86 -6.67 -17.08
N HIS A 175 -12.06 -6.02 -16.25
CA HIS A 175 -12.29 -5.95 -14.80
C HIS A 175 -13.59 -5.19 -14.47
N GLY A 176 -13.91 -4.13 -15.21
CA GLY A 176 -15.18 -3.41 -15.04
C GLY A 176 -16.40 -4.31 -15.28
N LEU A 177 -16.31 -5.26 -16.22
CA LEU A 177 -17.38 -6.21 -16.50
C LEU A 177 -17.61 -7.20 -15.35
N THR A 178 -16.58 -7.50 -14.54
CA THR A 178 -16.74 -8.41 -13.39
C THR A 178 -17.34 -7.74 -12.16
N HIS A 179 -17.29 -6.40 -12.06
CA HIS A 179 -17.90 -5.63 -10.97
C HIS A 179 -19.31 -5.13 -11.25
N ASN A 180 -19.77 -5.22 -12.51
CA ASN A 180 -20.97 -4.52 -12.91
C ASN A 180 -22.23 -5.22 -12.34
N LYS A 181 -22.88 -4.56 -11.38
CA LYS A 181 -24.20 -4.92 -10.83
C LYS A 181 -25.36 -4.54 -11.76
N LYS A 182 -25.11 -3.83 -12.87
CA LYS A 182 -26.12 -3.68 -13.93
C LYS A 182 -26.25 -5.03 -14.64
N ARG A 183 -27.48 -5.53 -14.81
CA ARG A 183 -27.80 -6.78 -15.54
C ARG A 183 -26.85 -6.89 -16.73
N ILE A 184 -25.94 -7.86 -16.69
CA ILE A 184 -25.12 -8.21 -17.85
C ILE A 184 -26.12 -8.55 -18.95
N THR A 185 -26.11 -7.76 -20.02
CA THR A 185 -27.06 -8.01 -21.11
C THR A 185 -26.61 -9.27 -21.86
N ARG A 186 -27.53 -9.93 -22.57
CA ARG A 186 -27.18 -11.06 -23.45
C ARG A 186 -26.05 -10.68 -24.44
N LYS A 187 -26.03 -9.42 -24.87
CA LYS A 187 -24.99 -8.85 -25.74
C LYS A 187 -23.62 -8.81 -25.07
N ASP A 188 -23.54 -8.45 -23.79
CA ASP A 188 -22.28 -8.44 -23.04
C ASP A 188 -21.73 -9.86 -22.84
N HIS A 189 -22.59 -10.84 -22.56
CA HIS A 189 -22.22 -12.26 -22.51
C HIS A 189 -21.67 -12.75 -23.85
N ILE A 190 -22.33 -12.41 -24.96
CA ILE A 190 -21.85 -12.75 -26.30
C ILE A 190 -20.51 -12.08 -26.58
N LEU A 191 -20.35 -10.79 -26.27
CA LEU A 191 -19.09 -10.06 -26.49
C LEU A 191 -17.93 -10.65 -25.68
N LEU A 192 -18.20 -11.07 -24.45
CA LEU A 192 -17.25 -11.75 -23.57
C LEU A 192 -16.84 -13.12 -24.14
N PHE A 193 -17.82 -13.89 -24.61
CA PHE A 193 -17.61 -15.20 -25.23
C PHE A 193 -16.80 -15.08 -26.53
N LEU A 194 -17.18 -14.16 -27.41
CA LEU A 194 -16.47 -13.90 -28.68
C LEU A 194 -15.02 -13.44 -28.45
N ARG A 195 -14.77 -12.59 -27.44
CA ARG A 195 -13.39 -12.20 -27.08
C ARG A 195 -12.56 -13.38 -26.59
N LYS A 196 -13.18 -14.26 -25.80
CA LYS A 196 -12.53 -15.48 -25.31
C LYS A 196 -12.22 -16.43 -26.48
N LEU A 197 -13.18 -16.64 -27.39
CA LEU A 197 -12.98 -17.44 -28.61
C LEU A 197 -11.89 -16.88 -29.51
N ASN A 198 -11.89 -15.57 -29.81
CA ASN A 198 -10.83 -14.96 -30.61
C ASN A 198 -9.45 -15.16 -29.98
N SER A 199 -9.34 -15.06 -28.66
CA SER A 199 -8.08 -15.33 -27.97
C SER A 199 -7.63 -16.79 -27.99
N ILE A 200 -8.54 -17.72 -28.31
CA ILE A 200 -8.26 -19.14 -28.54
C ILE A 200 -7.87 -19.35 -30.02
N ILE A 201 -8.57 -18.72 -30.96
CA ILE A 201 -8.25 -18.77 -32.38
C ILE A 201 -6.80 -18.28 -32.62
N GLU A 202 -6.39 -17.19 -32.00
CA GLU A 202 -5.03 -16.62 -32.13
C GLU A 202 -3.89 -17.56 -31.69
N ILE A 203 -4.17 -18.61 -30.90
CA ILE A 203 -3.18 -19.59 -30.45
C ILE A 203 -3.29 -20.94 -31.16
N LEU A 204 -4.28 -21.12 -32.03
CA LEU A 204 -4.42 -22.33 -32.83
C LEU A 204 -3.44 -22.29 -34.02
N PRO A 205 -2.88 -23.44 -34.44
CA PRO A 205 -2.21 -23.58 -35.73
C PRO A 205 -3.11 -23.13 -36.89
N ASN A 206 -2.53 -22.56 -37.95
CA ASN A 206 -3.27 -21.97 -39.08
C ASN A 206 -4.36 -22.90 -39.66
N TYR A 207 -4.07 -24.20 -39.81
CA TYR A 207 -5.03 -25.15 -40.37
C TYR A 207 -6.31 -25.29 -39.51
N LEU A 208 -6.18 -25.21 -38.18
CA LEU A 208 -7.33 -25.21 -37.27
C LEU A 208 -8.05 -23.86 -37.22
N GLN A 209 -7.35 -22.76 -37.53
CA GLN A 209 -8.00 -21.45 -37.64
C GLN A 209 -8.94 -21.42 -38.86
N GLU A 210 -8.49 -21.96 -40.00
CA GLU A 210 -9.28 -22.03 -41.24
C GLU A 210 -10.54 -22.90 -41.05
N GLU A 211 -10.40 -24.10 -40.46
CA GLU A 211 -11.56 -24.95 -40.13
C GLU A 211 -12.57 -24.26 -39.22
N LEU A 212 -12.10 -23.56 -38.18
CA LEU A 212 -12.99 -22.88 -37.23
C LEU A 212 -13.73 -21.70 -37.88
N ILE A 213 -13.07 -20.96 -38.79
CA ILE A 213 -13.69 -19.86 -39.55
C ILE A 213 -14.78 -20.42 -40.46
N GLN A 214 -14.54 -21.57 -41.09
CA GLN A 214 -15.50 -22.22 -41.97
C GLN A 214 -16.76 -22.68 -41.20
N ILE A 215 -16.58 -23.27 -40.02
CA ILE A 215 -17.68 -23.67 -39.12
C ILE A 215 -18.49 -22.47 -38.61
N LEU A 216 -17.86 -21.32 -38.41
CA LEU A 216 -18.54 -20.11 -37.92
C LEU A 216 -19.30 -19.34 -39.01
N HIS A 217 -19.04 -19.64 -40.29
CA HIS A 217 -19.68 -19.02 -41.45
C HIS A 217 -20.84 -19.85 -42.04
N GLU A 218 -20.99 -21.11 -41.61
CA GLU A 218 -22.16 -21.98 -41.87
C GLU A 218 -23.27 -21.74 -40.83
#